data_AF-A0A2S8G2R6-F1
#
_entry.id   AF-A0A2S8G2R6-F1
#
_cell.length_a   1.000
_cell.length_b   1.000
_cell.length_c   1.000
_cell.angle_alpha   90.00
_cell.angle_beta   90.00
_cell.angle_gamma   90.00
#
_symmetry.space_group_name_H-M   'P 1'
#
loop_
_entity.id
_entity.type
_entity.pdbx_description
1 polymer ?
#
loop_
_entity_poly.entity_id
_entity_poly.type
_entity_poly.pdbx_seq_one_letter_code
_entity_poly.pdbx_strand_id
1 'polypeptide(L)'
;MSISPELFQPYNKQIAEALGLSELRNGSWRVQNTDGHSLVYFWQAAVMPTFRGMSILTVIHTQRLSDSDPVNSGKWKGAFALPNSKLQTLEEIAVASIPHDVLWAELNQVDFTENIVTSSRDGIGYHLATTTNDFSAEFNFSNPESAWLKRVERALLYQLQRIAMTSQSLAAHEYLAMWKEYVER
;
A
#
# COMPACT_ATOMS: atom_id res chain seq x y z
N MET A 1 20.93 -1.53 0.36
CA MET A 1 20.41 -0.84 -0.85
C MET A 1 19.46 0.23 -0.36
N SER A 2 19.76 1.51 -0.58
CA SER A 2 18.82 2.60 -0.29
C SER A 2 17.73 2.53 -1.35
N ILE A 3 16.48 2.34 -0.91
CA ILE A 3 15.33 2.28 -1.80
C ILE A 3 14.97 3.73 -2.13
N SER A 4 15.11 4.07 -3.41
CA SER A 4 14.93 5.41 -3.98
C SER A 4 13.44 5.81 -4.01
N PRO A 5 13.10 7.11 -3.87
CA PRO A 5 11.75 7.66 -4.16
C PRO A 5 11.25 7.37 -5.60
N GLU A 6 12.05 6.69 -6.42
CA GLU A 6 11.71 6.19 -7.75
C GLU A 6 11.06 4.80 -7.74
N LEU A 7 10.95 4.09 -6.61
CA LEU A 7 10.48 2.69 -6.60
C LEU A 7 9.08 2.54 -7.20
N PHE A 8 8.17 3.44 -6.83
CA PHE A 8 6.77 3.40 -7.27
C PHE A 8 6.52 4.15 -8.57
N GLN A 9 7.36 5.14 -8.91
CA GLN A 9 7.14 6.06 -10.04
C GLN A 9 6.84 5.36 -11.37
N PRO A 10 7.55 4.29 -11.78
CA PRO A 10 7.28 3.59 -13.04
C PRO A 10 5.87 3.00 -13.13
N TYR A 11 5.28 2.68 -11.97
CA TYR A 11 4.01 1.96 -11.87
C TYR A 11 2.83 2.87 -11.51
N ASN A 12 3.09 4.06 -10.98
CA ASN A 12 2.06 4.96 -10.44
C ASN A 12 0.97 5.31 -11.45
N LYS A 13 1.31 5.48 -12.73
CA LYS A 13 0.30 5.72 -13.77
C LYS A 13 -0.66 4.54 -13.92
N GLN A 14 -0.13 3.32 -14.02
CA GLN A 14 -0.93 2.10 -14.17
C GLN A 14 -1.79 1.83 -12.91
N ILE A 15 -1.22 2.07 -11.73
CA ILE A 15 -1.95 1.94 -10.44
C ILE A 15 -3.05 2.98 -10.33
N ALA A 16 -2.78 4.25 -10.69
CA ALA A 16 -3.76 5.32 -10.70
C ALA A 16 -4.95 4.97 -11.61
N GLU A 17 -4.65 4.58 -12.86
CA GLU A 17 -5.65 4.20 -13.86
C GLU A 17 -6.53 3.06 -13.35
N ALA A 18 -5.95 2.00 -12.79
CA ALA A 18 -6.69 0.87 -12.23
C ALA A 18 -7.58 1.26 -11.03
N LEU A 19 -7.15 2.24 -10.22
CA LEU A 19 -7.94 2.78 -9.12
C LEU A 19 -9.04 3.76 -9.57
N GLY A 20 -9.07 4.12 -10.86
CA GLY A 20 -9.99 5.10 -11.45
C GLY A 20 -9.57 6.55 -11.20
N LEU A 21 -8.26 6.80 -11.10
CA LEU A 21 -7.65 8.11 -10.87
C LEU A 21 -6.83 8.52 -12.12
N SER A 22 -6.71 9.83 -12.34
CA SER A 22 -5.79 10.36 -13.38
C SER A 22 -4.33 10.32 -12.92
N GLU A 23 -4.10 10.49 -11.62
CA GLU A 23 -2.78 10.46 -10.98
C GLU A 23 -2.89 10.06 -9.50
N LEU A 24 -1.84 9.46 -8.96
CA LEU A 24 -1.68 9.24 -7.52
C LEU A 24 -1.06 10.49 -6.90
N ARG A 25 -1.89 11.52 -6.69
CA ARG A 25 -1.48 12.78 -6.06
C ARG A 25 -2.60 13.24 -5.14
N ASN A 26 -2.26 13.74 -3.96
CA ASN A 26 -3.25 14.35 -3.07
C ASN A 26 -3.78 15.67 -3.64
N GLY A 27 -5.05 15.96 -3.36
CA GLY A 27 -5.74 17.15 -3.86
C GLY A 27 -7.10 16.82 -4.47
N SER A 28 -7.54 17.66 -5.42
CA SER A 28 -8.83 17.52 -6.09
C SER A 28 -8.63 17.15 -7.56
N TRP A 29 -9.29 16.11 -8.06
CA TRP A 29 -9.41 15.84 -9.50
C TRP A 29 -10.85 15.63 -9.91
N ARG A 30 -11.06 15.85 -11.20
CA ARG A 30 -12.27 15.41 -11.86
C ARG A 30 -11.98 14.07 -12.50
N VAL A 31 -12.65 13.03 -12.03
CA VAL A 31 -12.77 11.79 -12.79
C VAL A 31 -13.64 12.09 -14.01
N GLN A 32 -13.24 11.65 -15.21
CA GLN A 32 -14.07 11.83 -16.40
C GLN A 32 -15.44 11.16 -16.18
N ASN A 33 -16.52 11.94 -16.33
CA ASN A 33 -17.92 11.51 -16.24
C ASN A 33 -18.51 11.17 -14.85
N THR A 34 -17.94 11.67 -13.75
CA THR A 34 -18.61 11.62 -12.43
C THR A 34 -18.49 12.92 -11.65
N ASP A 35 -19.29 13.07 -10.60
CA ASP A 35 -19.10 14.07 -9.55
C ASP A 35 -17.60 14.15 -9.17
N GLY A 36 -17.06 15.35 -8.98
CA GLY A 36 -15.64 15.51 -8.66
C GLY A 36 -15.26 14.81 -7.35
N HIS A 37 -14.08 14.18 -7.30
CA HIS A 37 -13.57 13.50 -6.11
C HIS A 37 -12.16 14.04 -5.75
N SER A 38 -11.84 14.07 -4.48
CA SER A 38 -10.50 14.34 -3.93
C SER A 38 -9.93 13.07 -3.28
N LEU A 39 -8.60 12.94 -3.24
CA LEU A 39 -7.75 11.86 -2.67
C LEU A 39 -7.21 12.62 -1.51
N VAL A 40 -7.77 12.27 -0.39
CA VAL A 40 -7.44 12.88 0.87
C VAL A 40 -6.14 12.24 1.39
N TYR A 41 -5.91 10.99 1.00
CA TYR A 41 -4.91 10.14 1.58
C TYR A 41 -4.58 8.95 0.66
N PHE A 42 -3.30 8.62 0.57
CA PHE A 42 -2.86 7.32 0.07
C PHE A 42 -1.55 6.87 0.69
N TRP A 43 -1.31 5.57 0.64
CA TRP A 43 0.00 4.99 0.89
C TRP A 43 0.30 3.88 -0.10
N GLN A 44 1.59 3.62 -0.28
CA GLN A 44 2.12 2.53 -1.08
C GLN A 44 3.15 1.76 -0.26
N ALA A 45 3.03 0.43 -0.27
CA ALA A 45 3.99 -0.46 0.37
C ALA A 45 4.57 -1.41 -0.68
N ALA A 46 5.88 -1.38 -0.87
CA ALA A 46 6.58 -2.42 -1.59
C ALA A 46 7.00 -3.52 -0.61
N VAL A 47 6.62 -4.76 -0.94
CA VAL A 47 6.96 -5.97 -0.19
C VAL A 47 7.95 -6.75 -1.04
N MET A 48 9.14 -6.96 -0.52
CA MET A 48 10.32 -7.44 -1.26
C MET A 48 10.84 -8.73 -0.60
N PRO A 49 10.19 -9.87 -0.84
CA PRO A 49 10.71 -11.17 -0.42
C PRO A 49 12.02 -11.48 -1.17
N THR A 50 12.95 -12.13 -0.48
CA THR A 50 14.26 -12.52 -1.03
C THR A 50 14.21 -13.50 -2.20
N PHE A 51 13.17 -14.33 -2.31
CA PHE A 51 13.07 -15.43 -3.30
C PHE A 51 11.97 -15.24 -4.35
N ARG A 52 11.29 -14.09 -4.35
CA ARG A 52 10.17 -13.78 -5.25
C ARG A 52 10.27 -12.34 -5.74
N GLY A 53 9.52 -12.01 -6.78
CA GLY A 53 9.37 -10.63 -7.23
C GLY A 53 8.74 -9.75 -6.15
N MET A 54 9.06 -8.46 -6.19
CA MET A 54 8.39 -7.45 -5.38
C MET A 54 6.88 -7.45 -5.65
N SER A 55 6.07 -7.11 -4.65
CA SER A 55 4.69 -6.66 -4.86
C SER A 55 4.50 -5.25 -4.37
N ILE A 56 3.54 -4.52 -4.95
CA ILE A 56 3.12 -3.21 -4.48
C ILE A 56 1.70 -3.31 -3.95
N LEU A 57 1.51 -2.91 -2.71
CA LEU A 57 0.21 -2.60 -2.14
C LEU A 57 -0.02 -1.10 -2.22
N THR A 58 -1.23 -0.68 -2.58
CA THR A 58 -1.63 0.72 -2.56
C THR A 58 -3.00 0.82 -1.95
N VAL A 59 -3.22 1.77 -1.04
CA VAL A 59 -4.55 2.09 -0.51
C VAL A 59 -4.80 3.56 -0.67
N ILE A 60 -6.03 3.89 -1.06
CA ILE A 60 -6.49 5.24 -1.29
C ILE A 60 -7.77 5.53 -0.51
N HIS A 61 -7.93 6.78 -0.11
CA HIS A 61 -9.19 7.33 0.41
C HIS A 61 -9.66 8.48 -0.47
N THR A 62 -10.80 8.29 -1.13
CA THR A 62 -11.40 9.32 -1.98
C THR A 62 -12.66 9.90 -1.37
N GLN A 63 -12.85 11.21 -1.43
CA GLN A 63 -14.04 11.91 -0.96
C GLN A 63 -14.70 12.68 -2.10
N ARG A 64 -16.03 12.82 -2.11
CA ARG A 64 -16.70 13.69 -3.10
C ARG A 64 -16.49 15.16 -2.73
N LEU A 65 -16.28 16.01 -3.74
CA LEU A 65 -16.12 17.45 -3.53
C LEU A 65 -17.40 18.13 -3.00
N SER A 66 -18.56 17.53 -3.22
CA SER A 66 -19.86 18.01 -2.73
C SER A 66 -20.13 17.68 -1.27
N ASP A 67 -19.35 16.77 -0.67
CA ASP A 67 -19.60 16.33 0.70
C ASP A 67 -19.07 17.40 1.66
N SER A 68 -19.98 18.01 2.42
CA SER A 68 -19.64 18.97 3.48
C SER A 68 -19.14 18.30 4.77
N ASP A 69 -19.14 16.96 4.82
CA ASP A 69 -18.88 16.20 6.03
C ASP A 69 -17.40 15.80 6.12
N PRO A 70 -16.66 16.20 7.16
CA PRO A 70 -15.22 16.02 7.20
C PRO A 70 -14.90 14.56 7.58
N VAL A 71 -14.12 13.89 6.73
CA VAL A 71 -13.33 12.67 7.01
C VAL A 71 -14.03 11.30 6.86
N ASN A 72 -15.34 11.13 7.10
CA ASN A 72 -15.95 9.77 7.11
C ASN A 72 -16.85 9.39 5.92
N SER A 73 -17.18 10.32 5.01
CA SER A 73 -18.07 10.02 3.86
C SER A 73 -17.33 9.44 2.64
N GLY A 74 -16.01 9.26 2.73
CA GLY A 74 -15.20 8.81 1.62
C GLY A 74 -15.23 7.31 1.36
N LYS A 75 -14.70 6.92 0.21
CA LYS A 75 -14.56 5.54 -0.24
C LYS A 75 -13.12 5.11 -0.16
N TRP A 76 -12.90 3.92 0.40
CA TRP A 76 -11.59 3.30 0.46
C TRP A 76 -11.45 2.27 -0.67
N LYS A 77 -10.32 2.31 -1.37
CA LYS A 77 -9.93 1.27 -2.33
C LYS A 77 -8.52 0.80 -2.05
N GLY A 78 -8.26 -0.47 -2.31
CA GLY A 78 -6.95 -1.09 -2.29
C GLY A 78 -6.58 -1.63 -3.67
N ALA A 79 -5.31 -1.60 -4.00
CA ALA A 79 -4.71 -2.27 -5.14
C ALA A 79 -3.54 -3.13 -4.69
N PHE A 80 -3.46 -4.34 -5.24
CA PHE A 80 -2.29 -5.20 -5.21
C PHE A 80 -1.74 -5.29 -6.62
N ALA A 81 -0.44 -5.11 -6.79
CA ALA A 81 0.20 -5.15 -8.09
C ALA A 81 1.50 -5.96 -8.05
N LEU A 82 1.77 -6.68 -9.15
CA LEU A 82 3.02 -7.38 -9.38
C LEU A 82 3.77 -6.68 -10.52
N PRO A 83 4.87 -5.97 -10.22
CA PRO A 83 5.75 -5.42 -11.23
C PRO A 83 6.43 -6.49 -12.09
N ASN A 84 6.57 -6.20 -13.38
CA ASN A 84 7.42 -6.99 -14.26
C ASN A 84 8.89 -6.69 -13.94
N SER A 85 9.66 -7.72 -13.59
CA SER A 85 11.08 -7.54 -13.23
C SER A 85 11.97 -7.04 -14.38
N LYS A 86 11.50 -7.13 -15.63
CA LYS A 86 12.26 -6.76 -16.85
C LYS A 86 11.72 -5.52 -17.55
N LEU A 87 10.45 -5.18 -17.33
CA LEU A 87 9.75 -4.09 -17.98
C LEU A 87 9.20 -3.14 -16.91
N GLN A 88 9.20 -1.84 -17.17
CA GLN A 88 8.58 -0.85 -16.27
C GLN A 88 7.04 -0.88 -16.35
N THR A 89 6.45 -2.07 -16.29
CA THR A 89 5.02 -2.35 -16.43
C THR A 89 4.56 -3.31 -15.33
N LEU A 90 3.26 -3.35 -15.07
CA LEU A 90 2.66 -4.33 -14.18
C LEU A 90 2.33 -5.62 -14.94
N GLU A 91 2.68 -6.77 -14.38
CA GLU A 91 2.23 -8.09 -14.85
C GLU A 91 0.80 -8.37 -14.40
N GLU A 92 0.45 -7.95 -13.19
CA GLU A 92 -0.86 -8.12 -12.58
C GLU A 92 -1.24 -6.86 -11.80
N ILE A 93 -2.52 -6.51 -11.82
CA ILE A 93 -3.11 -5.57 -10.89
C ILE A 93 -4.52 -6.00 -10.47
N ALA A 94 -4.72 -6.10 -9.16
CA ALA A 94 -5.96 -6.49 -8.54
C ALA A 94 -6.48 -5.33 -7.68
N VAL A 95 -7.71 -4.89 -7.93
CA VAL A 95 -8.32 -3.75 -7.23
C VAL A 95 -9.54 -4.21 -6.44
N ALA A 96 -9.72 -3.68 -5.24
CA ALA A 96 -10.85 -3.98 -4.37
C ALA A 96 -11.33 -2.72 -3.66
N SER A 97 -12.65 -2.61 -3.47
CA SER A 97 -13.20 -1.74 -2.44
C SER A 97 -12.92 -2.35 -1.07
N ILE A 98 -12.42 -1.55 -0.13
CA ILE A 98 -12.15 -2.00 1.24
C ILE A 98 -12.97 -1.14 2.21
N PRO A 99 -13.28 -1.61 3.44
CA PRO A 99 -14.16 -0.85 4.33
C PRO A 99 -13.44 0.29 5.05
N HIS A 100 -12.14 0.15 5.32
CA HIS A 100 -11.29 1.17 5.97
C HIS A 100 -9.81 0.80 5.84
N ASP A 101 -8.93 1.77 6.11
CA ASP A 101 -7.50 1.54 6.25
C ASP A 101 -7.11 1.16 7.68
N VAL A 102 -6.54 -0.04 7.85
CA VAL A 102 -6.00 -0.49 9.15
C VAL A 102 -4.57 -0.03 9.38
N LEU A 103 -3.81 0.29 8.32
CA LEU A 103 -2.41 0.67 8.46
C LEU A 103 -2.26 2.03 9.13
N TRP A 104 -3.13 2.98 8.78
CA TRP A 104 -3.13 4.31 9.39
C TRP A 104 -3.22 4.26 10.92
N ALA A 105 -4.05 3.36 11.48
CA ALA A 105 -4.19 3.21 12.92
C ALA A 105 -2.89 2.75 13.59
N GLU A 106 -2.09 1.92 12.91
CA GLU A 106 -0.80 1.43 13.41
C GLU A 106 0.31 2.48 13.27
N LEU A 107 0.31 3.25 12.17
CA LEU A 107 1.29 4.31 11.95
C LEU A 107 1.16 5.45 12.97
N ASN A 108 -0.04 5.74 13.47
CA ASN A 108 -0.26 6.72 14.52
C ASN A 108 0.22 6.27 15.91
N GLN A 109 0.56 4.98 16.07
CA GLN A 109 1.03 4.38 17.32
C GLN A 109 2.53 4.06 17.26
N VAL A 110 3.25 4.62 16.30
CA VAL A 110 4.70 4.40 16.16
C VAL A 110 5.41 5.09 17.32
N ASP A 111 6.17 4.29 18.07
CA ASP A 111 7.08 4.80 19.09
C ASP A 111 8.47 5.00 18.46
N PHE A 112 8.79 6.27 18.20
CA PHE A 112 10.09 6.66 17.64
C PHE A 112 11.25 6.57 18.64
N THR A 113 10.97 6.28 19.92
CA THR A 113 11.99 6.13 20.95
C THR A 113 12.49 4.69 21.11
N GLU A 114 11.78 3.72 20.51
CA GLU A 114 12.18 2.32 20.54
C GLU A 114 13.42 2.10 19.66
N ASN A 115 14.43 1.45 20.21
CA ASN A 115 15.68 1.19 19.49
C ASN A 115 15.46 0.05 18.49
N ILE A 116 15.37 0.38 17.21
CA ILE A 116 15.01 -0.58 16.16
C ILE A 116 16.25 -1.40 15.79
N VAL A 117 16.41 -2.57 16.41
CA VAL A 117 17.36 -3.56 15.90
C VAL A 117 16.68 -4.29 14.74
N THR A 118 17.02 -3.90 13.52
CA THR A 118 16.69 -4.69 12.33
C THR A 118 17.80 -5.73 12.13
N SER A 119 17.43 -7.00 12.00
CA SER A 119 18.39 -8.05 11.66
C SER A 119 18.14 -8.50 10.22
N SER A 120 19.11 -8.31 9.33
CA SER A 120 19.02 -8.80 7.95
C SER A 120 19.33 -10.31 7.92
N ARG A 121 18.39 -11.12 8.38
CA ARG A 121 18.35 -12.56 8.05
C ARG A 121 17.56 -12.73 6.74
N ASP A 122 17.65 -13.91 6.12
CA ASP A 122 16.89 -14.22 4.90
C ASP A 122 15.41 -13.87 5.12
N GLY A 123 14.86 -12.98 4.28
CA GLY A 123 13.55 -12.46 4.61
C GLY A 123 12.81 -11.52 3.67
N ILE A 124 11.84 -10.81 4.25
CA ILE A 124 11.00 -9.84 3.54
C ILE A 124 11.43 -8.43 3.94
N GLY A 125 11.81 -7.65 2.94
CA GLY A 125 11.99 -6.22 3.06
C GLY A 125 10.70 -5.47 2.76
N TYR A 126 10.54 -4.32 3.41
CA TYR A 126 9.41 -3.42 3.26
C TYR A 126 9.89 -2.01 3.00
N HIS A 127 9.29 -1.36 2.02
CA HIS A 127 9.39 0.07 1.81
C HIS A 127 7.98 0.65 1.82
N LEU A 128 7.70 1.50 2.79
CA LEU A 128 6.38 2.13 2.95
C LEU A 128 6.52 3.63 2.70
N ALA A 129 5.73 4.14 1.75
CA ALA A 129 5.53 5.55 1.50
C ALA A 129 4.08 5.93 1.84
N THR A 130 3.90 6.95 2.67
CA THR A 130 2.60 7.48 3.05
C THR A 130 2.51 8.95 2.70
N THR A 131 1.36 9.37 2.15
CA THR A 131 1.12 10.76 1.75
C THR A 131 -0.29 11.18 2.12
N THR A 132 -0.40 12.24 2.92
CA THR A 132 -1.64 12.96 3.26
C THR A 132 -1.57 14.38 2.69
N ASN A 133 -2.63 15.19 2.88
CA ASN A 133 -2.57 16.61 2.51
C ASN A 133 -1.51 17.40 3.29
N ASP A 134 -1.20 16.97 4.51
CA ASP A 134 -0.38 17.72 5.47
C ASP A 134 0.99 17.06 5.73
N PHE A 135 1.18 15.83 5.27
CA PHE A 135 2.34 15.02 5.64
C PHE A 135 2.74 14.04 4.54
N SER A 136 4.05 13.85 4.38
CA SER A 136 4.61 12.75 3.59
C SER A 136 5.77 12.13 4.35
N ALA A 137 5.84 10.80 4.36
CA ALA A 137 6.97 10.08 4.93
C ALA A 137 7.22 8.78 4.19
N GLU A 138 8.49 8.37 4.25
CA GLU A 138 8.97 7.11 3.76
C GLU A 138 9.82 6.43 4.84
N PHE A 139 9.63 5.14 5.03
CA PHE A 139 10.55 4.37 5.86
C PHE A 139 10.70 2.94 5.35
N ASN A 140 11.84 2.35 5.69
CA ASN A 140 12.22 1.01 5.30
C ASN A 140 12.37 0.16 6.55
N PHE A 141 11.92 -1.09 6.49
CA PHE A 141 12.19 -2.07 7.53
C PHE A 141 12.25 -3.48 6.91
N SER A 142 12.82 -4.42 7.65
CA SER A 142 12.91 -5.82 7.24
C SER A 142 12.96 -6.69 8.47
N ASN A 143 12.37 -7.89 8.38
CA ASN A 143 12.37 -8.89 9.45
C ASN A 143 12.07 -8.25 10.81
N PRO A 144 10.88 -7.64 10.94
CA PRO A 144 10.59 -6.78 12.07
C PRO A 144 10.59 -7.58 13.38
N GLU A 145 11.45 -7.21 14.33
CA GLU A 145 11.43 -7.79 15.68
C GLU A 145 10.70 -6.91 16.70
N SER A 146 10.71 -5.59 16.49
CA SER A 146 10.00 -4.64 17.35
C SER A 146 8.48 -4.85 17.25
N ALA A 147 7.79 -4.62 18.36
CA ALA A 147 6.37 -4.89 18.45
C ALA A 147 5.55 -4.03 17.46
N TRP A 148 5.93 -2.76 17.28
CA TRP A 148 5.21 -1.87 16.37
C TRP A 148 5.45 -2.20 14.89
N LEU A 149 6.67 -2.61 14.51
CA LEU A 149 6.92 -3.04 13.13
C LEU A 149 6.18 -4.33 12.80
N LYS A 150 6.06 -5.27 13.75
CA LYS A 150 5.20 -6.46 13.61
C LYS A 150 3.73 -6.08 13.44
N ARG A 151 3.24 -5.01 14.09
CA ARG A 151 1.88 -4.51 13.87
C ARG A 151 1.71 -3.91 12.47
N VAL A 152 2.68 -3.13 12.01
CA VAL A 152 2.70 -2.59 10.63
C VAL A 152 2.68 -3.73 9.61
N GLU A 153 3.54 -4.75 9.76
CA GLU A 153 3.56 -5.92 8.87
C GLU A 153 2.22 -6.67 8.87
N ARG A 154 1.61 -6.90 10.04
CA ARG A 154 0.28 -7.52 10.15
C ARG A 154 -0.80 -6.69 9.48
N ALA A 155 -0.75 -5.36 9.61
CA ALA A 155 -1.70 -4.47 8.94
C ALA A 155 -1.56 -4.55 7.41
N LEU A 156 -0.34 -4.59 6.87
CA LEU A 156 -0.11 -4.77 5.44
C LEU A 156 -0.62 -6.13 4.95
N LEU A 157 -0.29 -7.21 5.67
CA LEU A 157 -0.75 -8.57 5.35
C LEU A 157 -2.27 -8.66 5.37
N TYR A 158 -2.92 -8.01 6.35
CA TYR A 158 -4.37 -7.95 6.46
C TYR A 158 -5.02 -7.20 5.30
N GLN A 159 -4.40 -6.11 4.83
CA GLN A 159 -4.90 -5.39 3.64
C GLN A 159 -4.75 -6.22 2.37
N LEU A 160 -3.63 -6.93 2.18
CA LEU A 160 -3.51 -7.87 1.07
C LEU A 160 -4.58 -8.96 1.15
N GLN A 161 -4.83 -9.51 2.33
CA GLN A 161 -5.87 -10.51 2.51
C GLN A 161 -7.25 -10.00 2.07
N ARG A 162 -7.62 -8.78 2.45
CA ARG A 162 -8.87 -8.16 1.99
C ARG A 162 -8.90 -7.98 0.48
N ILE A 163 -7.84 -7.44 -0.10
CA ILE A 163 -7.75 -7.23 -1.55
C ILE A 163 -7.87 -8.57 -2.30
N ALA A 164 -7.15 -9.60 -1.86
CA ALA A 164 -7.22 -10.93 -2.47
C ALA A 164 -8.64 -11.50 -2.42
N MET A 165 -9.27 -11.48 -1.24
CA MET A 165 -10.63 -12.01 -1.06
C MET A 165 -11.68 -11.28 -1.91
N THR A 166 -11.57 -9.95 -2.03
CA THR A 166 -12.57 -9.14 -2.75
C THR A 166 -12.32 -9.08 -4.26
N SER A 167 -11.06 -9.02 -4.70
CA SER A 167 -10.71 -8.97 -6.12
C SER A 167 -10.77 -10.33 -6.83
N GLN A 168 -10.72 -11.43 -6.07
CA GLN A 168 -10.60 -12.80 -6.59
C GLN A 168 -9.37 -13.04 -7.46
N SER A 169 -8.34 -12.18 -7.40
CA SER A 169 -7.10 -12.39 -8.15
C SER A 169 -6.33 -13.59 -7.61
N LEU A 170 -6.04 -14.56 -8.49
CA LEU A 170 -5.24 -15.74 -8.15
C LEU A 170 -3.84 -15.35 -7.68
N ALA A 171 -3.20 -14.41 -8.38
CA ALA A 171 -1.86 -13.94 -8.04
C ALA A 171 -1.81 -13.28 -6.65
N ALA A 172 -2.85 -12.52 -6.28
CA ALA A 172 -2.96 -11.96 -4.93
C ALA A 172 -3.08 -13.04 -3.85
N HIS A 173 -3.82 -14.13 -4.12
CA HIS A 173 -3.93 -15.27 -3.20
C HIS A 173 -2.62 -16.04 -3.07
N GLU A 174 -1.93 -16.31 -4.18
CA GLU A 174 -0.64 -16.99 -4.17
C GLU A 174 0.43 -16.17 -3.42
N TYR A 175 0.46 -14.86 -3.65
CA TYR A 175 1.38 -13.97 -2.95
C TYR A 175 1.06 -13.88 -1.45
N LEU A 176 -0.22 -13.82 -1.09
CA LEU A 176 -0.66 -13.86 0.30
C LEU A 176 -0.24 -15.15 1.01
N ALA A 177 -0.39 -16.30 0.35
CA ALA A 177 0.00 -17.59 0.92
C ALA A 177 1.50 -17.63 1.22
N MET A 178 2.34 -17.19 0.27
CA MET A 178 3.78 -17.07 0.46
C MET A 178 4.15 -16.14 1.62
N TRP A 179 3.51 -14.98 1.70
CA TRP A 179 3.81 -14.02 2.76
C TRP A 179 3.39 -14.55 4.14
N LYS A 180 2.23 -15.23 4.25
CA LYS A 180 1.82 -15.88 5.51
C LYS A 180 2.83 -16.92 5.99
N GLU A 181 3.31 -17.78 5.09
CA GLU A 181 4.32 -18.79 5.42
C GLU A 181 5.60 -18.15 5.96
N TYR A 182 5.96 -16.96 5.48
CA TYR A 182 7.12 -16.24 5.98
C TYR A 182 6.90 -15.66 7.39
N VAL A 183 5.77 -14.99 7.62
CA VAL A 183 5.48 -14.32 8.90
C VAL A 183 5.24 -15.31 10.05
N GLU A 184 4.85 -16.55 9.73
CA GLU A 184 4.61 -17.61 10.72
C GLU A 184 5.89 -18.37 11.15
N ARG A 185 7.04 -18.14 10.49
CA ARG A 185 8.33 -18.78 10.81
C ARG A 185 9.06 -18.05 11.94
#